data_AF-A0A7S0LQ24-F1
#
_entry.id   AF-A0A7S0LQ24-F1
#
_cell.length_a   1.000
_cell.length_b   1.000
_cell.length_c   1.000
_cell.angle_alpha   90.00
_cell.angle_beta   90.00
_cell.angle_gamma   90.00
#
_symmetry.space_group_name_H-M   'P 1'
#
loop_
_entity.id
_entity.type
_entity.pdbx_description
1 polymer ?
#
loop_
_entity_poly.entity_id
_entity_poly.type
_entity_poly.pdbx_seq_one_letter_code
_entity_poly.pdbx_strand_id
1 'polypeptide(L)'
;IDEANVVVRGGELLSGVLDKAAFGATDFGLVHAVHELIGGKPAGDLLTQLGRLLTGYQQMHGHTCGIADLILTPSSDVSRADILGRADAVGNKAAAQIV
;
A
#
# COMPACT_ATOMS: atom_id res chain seq x y z
N ILE A 1 -13.72 -13.72 -3.41
CA ILE A 1 -13.13 -13.45 -2.09
C ILE A 1 -12.51 -12.07 -2.21
N ASP A 2 -12.94 -11.11 -1.39
CA ASP A 2 -12.44 -9.75 -1.44
C ASP A 2 -11.22 -9.62 -0.52
N GLU A 3 -10.08 -9.22 -1.08
CA GLU A 3 -8.80 -9.11 -0.36
C GLU A 3 -8.62 -7.76 0.34
N ALA A 4 -9.53 -6.81 0.13
CA ALA A 4 -9.47 -5.50 0.79
C ALA A 4 -9.83 -5.56 2.28
N ASN A 5 -10.69 -6.51 2.66
CA ASN A 5 -11.22 -6.62 4.02
C ASN A 5 -10.50 -7.69 4.82
N VAL A 6 -9.78 -7.26 5.87
CA VAL A 6 -9.11 -8.15 6.82
C VAL A 6 -10.10 -8.71 7.83
N VAL A 7 -10.23 -10.03 7.88
CA VAL A 7 -11.13 -10.73 8.82
C VAL A 7 -10.32 -11.71 9.67
N VAL A 8 -10.22 -11.44 10.97
CA VAL A 8 -9.61 -12.34 11.95
C VAL A 8 -10.67 -12.87 12.90
N ARG A 9 -10.79 -14.19 13.03
CA ARG A 9 -11.74 -14.84 13.96
C ARG A 9 -11.07 -16.04 14.62
N GLY A 10 -11.24 -16.16 15.94
CA GLY A 10 -10.61 -17.25 16.69
C GLY A 10 -9.07 -17.26 16.63
N GLY A 11 -8.45 -16.14 16.28
CA GLY A 11 -6.99 -16.05 16.07
C GLY A 11 -6.52 -16.41 14.66
N GLU A 12 -7.42 -16.72 13.73
CA GLU A 12 -7.08 -17.09 12.35
C GLU A 12 -7.43 -15.96 11.36
N LEU A 13 -6.53 -15.70 10.40
CA LEU A 13 -6.78 -14.80 9.29
C LEU A 13 -7.62 -15.52 8.22
N LEU A 14 -8.89 -15.15 8.13
CA LEU A 14 -9.87 -15.78 7.23
C LEU A 14 -9.94 -15.10 5.85
N SER A 15 -9.64 -13.80 5.79
CA SER A 15 -9.67 -13.00 4.55
C SER A 15 -8.80 -11.76 4.69
N GLY A 16 -8.35 -11.23 3.54
CA GLY A 16 -7.67 -9.94 3.42
C GLY A 16 -6.15 -10.02 3.37
N VAL A 17 -5.54 -9.08 2.65
CA VAL A 17 -4.09 -8.89 2.62
C VAL A 17 -3.68 -8.00 3.78
N LEU A 18 -2.67 -8.42 4.55
CA LEU A 18 -2.11 -7.60 5.60
C LEU A 18 -1.17 -6.56 5.00
N ASP A 19 -1.48 -5.29 5.23
CA ASP A 19 -0.73 -4.16 4.73
C ASP A 19 -0.27 -3.25 5.88
N LYS A 20 0.09 -2.01 5.55
CA LYS A 20 0.45 -1.00 6.55
C LYS A 20 -0.66 -0.77 7.58
N ALA A 21 -1.93 -0.87 7.21
CA ALA A 21 -3.05 -0.65 8.14
C ALA A 21 -3.19 -1.79 9.17
N ALA A 22 -2.69 -3.00 8.87
CA ALA A 22 -2.79 -4.14 9.76
C ALA A 22 -1.73 -4.13 10.89
N PHE A 23 -0.45 -3.89 10.55
CA PHE A 23 0.67 -4.00 11.50
C PHE A 23 1.58 -2.77 11.54
N GLY A 24 1.26 -1.71 10.79
CA GLY A 24 1.94 -0.42 10.88
C GLY A 24 1.47 0.41 12.07
N ALA A 25 2.03 1.61 12.20
CA ALA A 25 1.59 2.60 13.17
C ALA A 25 0.27 3.25 12.72
N THR A 26 -0.82 2.50 12.84
CA THR A 26 -2.17 2.88 12.42
C THR A 26 -3.21 2.50 13.45
N ASP A 27 -4.21 3.37 13.61
CA ASP A 27 -5.33 3.09 14.50
C ASP A 27 -6.22 1.96 13.93
N PHE A 28 -6.84 1.20 14.83
CA PHE A 28 -7.78 0.11 14.49
C PHE A 28 -7.20 -1.04 13.63
N GLY A 29 -5.87 -1.13 13.50
CA GLY A 29 -5.18 -2.26 12.88
C GLY A 29 -5.16 -3.52 13.74
N LEU A 30 -4.72 -4.63 13.17
CA LEU A 30 -4.59 -5.92 13.87
C LEU A 30 -3.71 -5.82 15.12
N VAL A 31 -2.54 -5.17 15.02
CA VAL A 31 -1.61 -5.03 16.15
C VAL A 31 -2.20 -4.12 17.22
N HIS A 32 -2.90 -3.06 16.83
CA HIS A 32 -3.59 -2.19 17.78
C HIS A 32 -4.74 -2.93 18.48
N ALA A 33 -5.52 -3.74 17.77
CA ALA A 33 -6.55 -4.58 18.38
C ALA A 33 -5.96 -5.57 19.40
N VAL A 34 -4.80 -6.17 19.11
CA VAL A 34 -4.09 -7.04 20.07
C VAL A 34 -3.60 -6.24 21.29
N HIS A 35 -3.12 -5.01 21.09
CA HIS A 35 -2.73 -4.13 22.17
C HIS A 35 -3.90 -3.83 23.11
N GLU A 36 -5.05 -3.46 22.56
CA GLU A 36 -6.24 -3.11 23.35
C GLU A 36 -6.87 -4.32 24.03
N LEU A 37 -6.92 -5.48 23.36
CA LEU A 37 -7.61 -6.67 23.87
C LEU A 37 -6.75 -7.54 24.80
N ILE A 38 -5.44 -7.60 24.56
CA ILE A 38 -4.52 -8.57 25.21
C ILE A 38 -3.37 -7.85 25.93
N GLY A 39 -3.09 -6.59 25.57
CA GLY A 39 -2.10 -5.74 26.22
C GLY A 39 -0.82 -5.51 25.40
N GLY A 40 0.00 -4.60 25.90
CA GLY A 40 1.18 -4.12 25.16
C GLY A 40 2.28 -5.16 24.94
N LYS A 41 2.51 -6.07 25.89
CA LYS A 41 3.53 -7.11 25.71
C LYS A 41 3.20 -8.10 24.59
N PRO A 42 1.99 -8.72 24.55
CA PRO A 42 1.57 -9.55 23.42
C PRO A 42 1.62 -8.84 22.08
N ALA A 43 1.25 -7.55 22.02
CA ALA A 43 1.35 -6.76 20.79
C ALA A 43 2.80 -6.60 20.30
N GLY A 44 3.74 -6.33 21.21
CA GLY A 44 5.17 -6.27 20.89
C GLY A 44 5.75 -7.63 20.46
N ASP A 45 5.31 -8.71 21.11
CA ASP A 45 5.68 -10.07 20.74
C ASP A 45 5.15 -10.42 19.34
N LEU A 46 3.90 -10.05 19.01
CA LEU A 46 3.31 -10.24 17.68
C LEU A 46 4.09 -9.50 16.59
N LEU A 47 4.44 -8.23 16.81
CA LEU A 47 5.28 -7.46 15.88
C LEU A 47 6.64 -8.14 15.66
N THR A 48 7.26 -8.64 16.73
CA THR A 48 8.53 -9.36 16.65
C THR A 48 8.41 -10.63 15.82
N GLN A 49 7.34 -11.43 16.01
CA GLN A 49 7.14 -12.65 15.23
C GLN A 49 6.83 -12.36 13.75
N LEU A 50 5.98 -11.37 13.46
CA LEU A 50 5.70 -10.94 12.08
C LEU A 50 6.99 -10.45 11.40
N GLY A 51 7.80 -9.66 12.11
CA GLY A 51 9.09 -9.20 11.59
C GLY A 51 10.03 -10.35 11.22
N ARG A 52 10.14 -11.36 12.07
CA ARG A 52 10.94 -12.57 11.78
C ARG A 52 10.40 -13.37 10.60
N LEU A 53 9.08 -13.60 10.57
CA LEU A 53 8.41 -14.33 9.51
C LEU A 53 8.63 -13.67 8.15
N LEU A 54 8.31 -12.37 8.05
CA LEU A 54 8.43 -11.60 6.81
C LEU A 54 9.89 -11.47 6.37
N THR A 55 10.81 -11.27 7.31
CA THR A 55 12.24 -11.23 7.01
C THR A 55 12.72 -12.57 6.45
N GLY A 56 12.33 -13.69 7.07
CA GLY A 56 12.66 -15.03 6.57
C GLY A 56 12.06 -15.30 5.19
N TYR A 57 10.81 -14.91 4.98
CA TYR A 57 10.15 -15.00 3.67
C TYR A 57 10.92 -14.23 2.59
N GLN A 58 11.30 -12.98 2.88
CA GLN A 58 12.05 -12.13 1.96
C GLN A 58 13.45 -12.66 1.68
N GLN A 59 14.12 -13.30 2.64
CA GLN A 59 15.40 -13.95 2.40
C GLN A 59 15.28 -15.14 1.43
N MET A 60 14.17 -15.86 1.46
CA MET A 60 13.93 -17.01 0.58
C MET A 60 13.48 -16.60 -0.83
N HIS A 61 12.63 -15.57 -0.96
CA HIS A 61 11.98 -15.23 -2.22
C HIS A 61 12.58 -13.98 -2.90
N GLY A 62 13.21 -13.10 -2.11
CA GLY A 62 13.64 -11.79 -2.58
C GLY A 62 12.49 -10.87 -2.97
N HIS A 63 12.83 -9.62 -3.25
CA HIS A 63 11.95 -8.66 -3.90
C HIS A 63 12.81 -7.69 -4.72
N THR A 64 12.34 -7.31 -5.90
CA THR A 64 13.10 -6.47 -6.83
C THR A 64 12.19 -5.41 -7.43
N CYS A 65 12.81 -4.32 -7.90
CA CYS A 65 12.16 -3.25 -8.65
C CYS A 65 13.18 -2.77 -9.68
N GLY A 66 12.78 -2.75 -10.96
CA GLY A 66 13.64 -2.41 -12.09
C GLY A 66 13.03 -1.33 -12.99
N ILE A 67 13.76 -0.94 -14.02
CA ILE A 67 13.31 0.09 -14.98
C ILE A 67 12.00 -0.33 -15.65
N ALA A 68 11.81 -1.62 -15.92
CA ALA A 68 10.60 -2.14 -16.55
C ALA A 68 9.32 -1.82 -15.75
N ASP A 69 9.40 -1.76 -14.41
CA ASP A 69 8.26 -1.42 -13.54
C ASP A 69 7.83 0.05 -13.67
N LEU A 70 8.67 0.88 -14.29
CA LEU A 70 8.44 2.31 -14.50
C LEU A 70 7.97 2.65 -15.93
N ILE A 71 7.99 1.68 -16.84
CA ILE A 71 7.65 1.90 -18.25
C ILE A 71 6.13 1.77 -18.44
N LEU A 72 5.52 2.83 -18.98
CA LEU A 72 4.12 2.81 -19.37
C LEU A 72 3.88 1.86 -20.54
N THR A 73 2.70 1.27 -20.57
CA THR A 73 2.24 0.58 -21.79
C THR A 73 2.10 1.58 -22.94
N PRO A 74 2.28 1.16 -24.21
CA PRO A 74 2.16 2.07 -25.35
C PRO A 74 0.83 2.84 -25.41
N SER A 75 -0.28 2.21 -25.04
CA SER A 75 -1.60 2.87 -25.01
C SER A 75 -1.70 3.92 -23.90
N SER A 76 -1.12 3.64 -22.73
CA SER A 76 -1.00 4.61 -21.65
C SER A 76 -0.12 5.80 -22.04
N ASP A 77 0.96 5.58 -22.80
CA ASP A 77 1.85 6.66 -23.24
C ASP A 77 1.22 7.57 -24.30
N VAL A 78 0.45 7.00 -25.24
CA VAL A 78 -0.38 7.80 -26.16
C VAL A 78 -1.39 8.66 -25.39
N SER A 79 -2.05 8.07 -24.38
CA SER A 79 -3.01 8.79 -23.54
C SER A 79 -2.33 9.92 -22.75
N ARG A 80 -1.13 9.66 -22.21
CA ARG A 80 -0.31 10.67 -21.54
C ARG A 80 0.03 11.83 -22.49
N ALA A 81 0.45 11.54 -23.72
CA ALA A 81 0.82 12.56 -24.71
C ALA A 81 -0.37 13.45 -25.11
N ASP A 82 -1.56 12.86 -25.30
CA ASP A 82 -2.79 13.61 -25.58
C ASP A 82 -3.21 14.51 -24.41
N ILE A 83 -3.12 14.02 -23.16
CA ILE A 83 -3.36 14.85 -21.96
C ILE A 83 -2.41 16.04 -21.90
N LEU A 84 -1.11 15.82 -22.15
CA LEU A 84 -0.11 16.88 -22.14
C LEU A 84 -0.35 17.91 -23.25
N GLY A 85 -0.65 17.49 -24.47
CA GLY A 85 -0.94 18.42 -25.57
C GLY A 85 -2.16 19.31 -25.31
N ARG A 86 -3.16 18.81 -24.58
CA ARG A 86 -4.31 19.64 -24.15
C ARG A 86 -3.93 20.65 -23.06
N ALA A 87 -2.97 20.29 -22.20
CA ALA A 87 -2.52 21.13 -21.10
C ALA A 87 -1.71 22.35 -21.57
N ASP A 88 -1.04 22.28 -22.73
CA ASP A 88 -0.20 23.36 -23.26
C ASP A 88 -0.94 24.70 -23.41
N ALA A 89 -2.19 24.65 -23.86
CA ALA A 89 -3.01 25.86 -24.04
C ALA A 89 -3.57 26.43 -22.72
N VAL A 90 -3.47 25.70 -21.61
CA VAL A 90 -4.06 26.09 -20.32
C VAL A 90 -3.33 27.29 -19.71
N GLY A 91 -1.99 27.32 -19.81
CA GLY A 91 -1.19 28.42 -19.25
C GLY A 91 -1.55 29.78 -19.87
N ASN A 92 -1.63 29.85 -21.20
CA ASN A 92 -2.01 31.07 -21.91
C ASN A 92 -3.45 31.49 -21.61
N LYS A 93 -4.38 30.53 -21.54
CA LYS A 93 -5.77 30.81 -21.16
C LYS A 93 -5.90 31.36 -19.74
N ALA A 94 -5.15 30.80 -18.78
CA ALA A 94 -5.14 31.29 -17.41
C ALA A 94 -4.53 32.69 -17.30
N ALA A 95 -3.43 32.97 -18.00
CA ALA A 95 -2.82 34.29 -18.02
C ALA A 95 -3.76 35.36 -18.60
N ALA A 96 -4.51 35.02 -19.66
CA ALA A 96 -5.49 35.91 -20.28
C ALA A 96 -6.74 36.18 -19.43
N GLN A 97 -6.98 35.42 -18.34
CA GLN A 97 -8.11 35.63 -17.43
C GLN A 97 -7.81 36.62 -16.29
N ILE A 98 -6.54 36.99 -16.09
CA ILE A 98 -6.09 37.88 -15.01
C ILE A 98 -5.93 39.34 -15.50
N VAL A 99 -5.94 39.54 -16.83
CA VAL A 99 -5.97 40.87 -17.48
C VAL A 99 -7.40 41.23 -17.82
#